data_AF-A0A951H0M7-F1
#
_entry.id   AF-A0A951H0M7-F1
#
_cell.length_a   1.000
_cell.length_b   1.000
_cell.length_c   1.000
_cell.angle_alpha   90.00
_cell.angle_beta   90.00
_cell.angle_gamma   90.00
#
_symmetry.space_group_name_H-M   'P 1'
#
loop_
_entity.id
_entity.type
_entity.pdbx_description
1 polymer ?
#
loop_
_entity_poly.entity_id
_entity_poly.type
_entity_poly.pdbx_seq_one_letter_code
_entity_poly.pdbx_strand_id
1 'polypeptide(L)'
;MGNFYTDVVQHDPRFHTRERVADTALLEPVTRAAVAAIVADAAEQGIVLEVTETYRSTERQAELFAQGATQLRTVGVHHYGLAADFAKRVGGGLSWAGDWTFLGVLAKKHGLIWGGDWGTPDQPHSFRDWDHVQRIAVADQQKLFAGKWYPDSAPPAVAPLTAAATAPAVSGAPNAAASPAASPPALTPAQSACLAIVDRLNATEFSNWFRRSSVLATIQVESAFRAQAYRYEPALGEGSYGLMQVLASTAAGLGLSGEPDRLFDPATGARYGMMVLRQGWDLLDRAFGRPPTWEEWCAGYNEGYGAVERGRSDPAYVAVWMAARRHWAAFD
;
A
#
# COMPACT_ATOMS: atom_id res chain seq x y z
N MET A 1 17.06 25.98 25.94
CA MET A 1 16.32 24.82 26.49
C MET A 1 16.71 23.63 25.62
N GLY A 2 17.30 22.58 26.21
CA GLY A 2 17.78 21.41 25.46
C GLY A 2 16.62 20.57 24.92
N ASN A 3 16.90 19.73 23.93
CA ASN A 3 15.98 18.75 23.35
C ASN A 3 16.74 17.50 22.89
N PHE A 4 16.03 16.46 22.44
CA PHE A 4 16.66 15.21 22.02
C PHE A 4 17.74 15.40 20.95
N TYR A 5 17.53 16.31 19.99
CA TYR A 5 18.52 16.59 18.97
C TYR A 5 19.79 17.23 19.54
N THR A 6 19.67 18.31 20.35
CA THR A 6 20.84 19.00 20.92
C THR A 6 21.54 18.18 22.00
N ASP A 7 20.79 17.38 22.76
CA ASP A 7 21.30 16.74 23.96
C ASP A 7 21.78 15.30 23.67
N VAL A 8 21.22 14.63 22.66
CA VAL A 8 21.55 13.25 22.30
C VAL A 8 22.16 13.16 20.90
N VAL A 9 21.44 13.57 19.86
CA VAL A 9 21.87 13.35 18.46
C VAL A 9 23.20 14.05 18.15
N GLN A 10 23.36 15.31 18.57
CA GLN A 10 24.59 16.08 18.35
C GLN A 10 25.83 15.53 19.07
N HIS A 11 25.64 14.69 20.09
CA HIS A 11 26.72 14.09 20.86
C HIS A 11 26.99 12.62 20.48
N ASP A 12 26.19 12.03 19.61
CA ASP A 12 26.39 10.66 19.14
C ASP A 12 27.61 10.59 18.19
N PRO A 13 28.50 9.60 18.31
CA PRO A 13 29.69 9.47 17.45
C PRO A 13 29.35 9.37 15.95
N ARG A 14 28.11 9.01 15.59
CA ARG A 14 27.64 8.92 14.21
C ARG A 14 27.12 10.24 13.65
N PHE A 15 27.16 11.34 14.40
CA PHE A 15 26.60 12.63 13.98
C PHE A 15 27.15 13.13 12.61
N HIS A 16 28.38 12.77 12.25
CA HIS A 16 28.98 13.13 10.96
C HIS A 16 29.13 11.96 9.98
N THR A 17 28.49 10.82 10.23
CA THR A 17 28.70 9.61 9.42
C THR A 17 28.12 9.74 8.01
N ARG A 18 28.77 9.15 7.02
CA ARG A 18 28.20 8.99 5.66
C ARG A 18 27.40 7.70 5.53
N GLU A 19 27.61 6.76 6.44
CA GLU A 19 26.92 5.47 6.44
C GLU A 19 25.43 5.62 6.77
N ARG A 20 24.62 4.69 6.29
CA ARG A 20 23.20 4.66 6.62
C ARG A 20 23.05 4.24 8.09
N VAL A 21 22.26 4.99 8.85
CA VAL A 21 22.01 4.68 10.27
C VAL A 21 20.58 4.21 10.45
N ALA A 22 20.40 2.96 10.85
CA ALA A 22 19.08 2.36 11.15
C ALA A 22 18.83 2.18 12.66
N ASP A 23 19.76 2.64 13.50
CA ASP A 23 19.66 2.48 14.95
C ASP A 23 18.50 3.32 15.51
N THR A 24 17.52 2.64 16.12
CA THR A 24 16.34 3.27 16.70
C THR A 24 16.67 4.08 17.96
N ALA A 25 17.87 3.92 18.54
CA ALA A 25 18.36 4.76 19.63
C ALA A 25 18.53 6.23 19.22
N LEU A 26 18.63 6.53 17.92
CA LEU A 26 18.68 7.88 17.37
C LEU A 26 17.32 8.44 16.93
N LEU A 27 16.23 7.74 17.24
CA LEU A 27 14.88 8.30 17.21
C LEU A 27 14.53 8.93 18.55
N GLU A 28 13.94 10.11 18.53
CA GLU A 28 13.35 10.76 19.69
C GLU A 28 12.36 9.80 20.40
N PRO A 29 12.30 9.75 21.75
CA PRO A 29 11.58 8.69 22.47
C PRO A 29 10.12 8.47 22.06
N VAL A 30 9.33 9.53 21.86
CA VAL A 30 7.93 9.41 21.42
C VAL A 30 7.86 8.86 20.00
N THR A 31 8.70 9.38 19.10
CA THR A 31 8.83 8.90 17.71
C THR A 31 9.28 7.44 17.66
N ARG A 32 10.23 7.06 18.51
CA ARG A 32 10.75 5.69 18.64
C ARG A 32 9.67 4.71 19.06
N ALA A 33 8.87 5.08 20.07
CA ALA A 33 7.76 4.26 20.54
C ALA A 33 6.72 4.04 19.43
N ALA A 34 6.38 5.11 18.69
CA ALA A 34 5.46 5.01 17.57
C ALA A 34 6.01 4.14 16.43
N VAL A 35 7.29 4.28 16.07
CA VAL A 35 7.95 3.42 15.06
C VAL A 35 7.95 1.95 15.48
N ALA A 36 8.26 1.66 16.75
CA ALA A 36 8.21 0.29 17.27
C ALA A 36 6.79 -0.30 17.19
N ALA A 37 5.77 0.48 17.50
CA ALA A 37 4.38 0.06 17.41
C ALA A 37 3.92 -0.17 15.95
N ILE A 38 4.39 0.64 14.99
CA ILE A 38 4.18 0.41 13.56
C ILE A 38 4.78 -0.92 13.12
N VAL A 39 6.02 -1.22 13.52
CA VAL A 39 6.69 -2.48 13.16
C VAL A 39 5.94 -3.68 13.75
N ALA A 40 5.50 -3.59 15.00
CA ALA A 40 4.71 -4.64 15.66
C ALA A 40 3.37 -4.87 14.94
N ASP A 41 2.60 -3.82 14.69
CA ASP A 41 1.30 -3.91 14.00
C ASP A 41 1.43 -4.40 12.55
N ALA A 42 2.51 -4.05 11.87
CA ALA A 42 2.79 -4.55 10.52
C ALA A 42 3.08 -6.07 10.56
N ALA A 43 3.83 -6.53 11.56
CA ALA A 43 4.11 -7.95 11.74
C ALA A 43 2.84 -8.77 12.03
N GLU A 44 1.89 -8.21 12.80
CA GLU A 44 0.56 -8.82 13.00
C GLU A 44 -0.22 -8.96 11.68
N GLN A 45 0.04 -8.09 10.70
CA GLN A 45 -0.53 -8.17 9.35
C GLN A 45 0.29 -9.06 8.39
N GLY A 46 1.29 -9.78 8.90
CA GLY A 46 2.18 -10.62 8.10
C GLY A 46 3.20 -9.84 7.27
N ILE A 47 3.36 -8.54 7.52
CA ILE A 47 4.32 -7.67 6.85
C ILE A 47 5.50 -7.46 7.80
N VAL A 48 6.62 -8.11 7.51
CA VAL A 48 7.84 -7.90 8.28
C VAL A 48 8.51 -6.61 7.81
N LEU A 49 8.39 -5.56 8.62
CA LEU A 49 9.07 -4.28 8.39
C LEU A 49 10.46 -4.27 9.02
N GLU A 50 11.41 -3.70 8.27
CA GLU A 50 12.77 -3.42 8.72
C GLU A 50 13.01 -1.92 8.66
N VAL A 51 13.48 -1.32 9.74
CA VAL A 51 13.89 0.09 9.76
C VAL A 51 15.19 0.20 8.98
N THR A 52 15.21 1.04 7.94
CA THR A 52 16.38 1.20 7.08
C THR A 52 17.14 2.49 7.32
N GLU A 53 16.47 3.56 7.74
CA GLU A 53 17.14 4.82 8.09
C GLU A 53 16.38 5.58 9.18
N THR A 54 17.06 5.95 10.27
CA THR A 54 16.54 6.74 11.40
C THR A 54 17.17 8.12 11.45
N TYR A 55 18.49 8.17 11.33
CA TYR A 55 19.27 9.41 11.34
C TYR A 55 20.03 9.60 10.02
N ARG A 56 20.02 10.85 9.52
CA ARG A 56 20.75 11.27 8.33
C ARG A 56 21.58 12.50 8.63
N SER A 57 22.91 12.38 8.54
CA SER A 57 23.85 13.48 8.73
C SER A 57 23.83 14.47 7.56
N THR A 58 24.46 15.63 7.75
CA THR A 58 24.65 16.61 6.68
C THR A 58 25.55 16.05 5.58
N GLU A 59 26.58 15.29 5.94
CA GLU A 59 27.55 14.67 5.05
C GLU A 59 26.87 13.61 4.16
N ARG A 60 26.03 12.76 4.74
CA ARG A 60 25.25 11.75 4.01
C ARG A 60 24.21 12.38 3.09
N GLN A 61 23.51 13.43 3.54
CA GLN A 61 22.55 14.15 2.71
C GLN A 61 23.22 14.77 1.48
N ALA A 62 24.39 15.40 1.67
CA ALA A 62 25.16 15.97 0.56
C ALA A 62 25.58 14.89 -0.47
N GLU A 63 25.96 13.70 0.01
CA GLU A 63 26.31 12.57 -0.86
C GLU A 63 25.10 12.04 -1.66
N LEU A 64 23.94 11.83 -1.00
CA LEU A 64 22.72 11.40 -1.69
C LEU A 64 22.27 12.43 -2.73
N PHE A 65 22.42 13.73 -2.43
CA PHE A 65 22.10 14.79 -3.38
C PHE A 65 23.03 14.77 -4.59
N ALA A 66 24.35 14.62 -4.35
CA ALA A 66 25.34 14.52 -5.43
C ALA A 66 25.10 13.30 -6.35
N GLN A 67 24.57 12.20 -5.80
CA GLN A 67 24.22 10.99 -6.54
C GLN A 67 22.85 11.08 -7.25
N GLY A 68 22.08 12.16 -7.05
CA GLY A 68 20.74 12.31 -7.59
C GLY A 68 19.68 11.42 -6.91
N ALA A 69 20.01 10.80 -5.78
CA ALA A 69 19.10 9.93 -5.01
C ALA A 69 18.08 10.73 -4.18
N THR A 70 18.25 12.05 -4.07
CA THR A 70 17.32 12.97 -3.41
C THR A 70 17.34 14.33 -4.09
N GLN A 71 16.21 15.05 -4.03
CA GLN A 71 16.10 16.43 -4.50
C GLN A 71 16.44 17.46 -3.40
N LEU A 72 16.55 17.03 -2.14
CA LEU A 72 16.85 17.89 -1.01
C LEU A 72 18.37 18.15 -0.89
N ARG A 73 18.76 19.42 -1.00
CA ARG A 73 20.17 19.87 -0.87
C ARG A 73 20.67 19.90 0.57
N THR A 74 19.76 20.09 1.51
CA THR A 74 20.04 20.18 2.95
C THR A 74 19.29 19.10 3.69
N VAL A 75 19.68 18.86 4.94
CA VAL A 75 19.08 17.85 5.79
C VAL A 75 17.58 18.06 5.99
N GLY A 76 16.83 16.95 6.00
CA GLY A 76 15.41 16.90 6.34
C GLY A 76 15.17 16.40 7.77
N VAL A 77 13.96 15.89 8.04
CA VAL A 77 13.50 15.54 9.40
C VAL A 77 14.32 14.41 10.06
N HIS A 78 14.91 13.48 9.29
CA HIS A 78 15.81 12.45 9.82
C HIS A 78 16.99 13.01 10.62
N HIS A 79 17.52 14.18 10.26
CA HIS A 79 18.65 14.78 10.96
C HIS A 79 18.33 15.16 12.41
N TYR A 80 17.05 15.32 12.71
CA TYR A 80 16.56 15.69 14.02
C TYR A 80 16.08 14.48 14.84
N GLY A 81 16.21 13.25 14.32
CA GLY A 81 15.76 12.03 15.01
C GLY A 81 14.23 11.89 15.05
N LEU A 82 13.53 12.50 14.08
CA LEU A 82 12.07 12.63 14.07
C LEU A 82 11.41 11.93 12.86
N ALA A 83 12.15 11.09 12.13
CA ALA A 83 11.67 10.37 10.96
C ALA A 83 12.33 8.99 10.82
N ALA A 84 11.64 8.07 10.15
CA ALA A 84 12.14 6.74 9.86
C ALA A 84 11.71 6.27 8.46
N ASP A 85 12.64 5.62 7.76
CA ASP A 85 12.40 4.94 6.48
C ASP A 85 12.41 3.42 6.69
N PHE A 86 11.60 2.68 5.94
CA PHE A 86 11.44 1.24 6.10
C PHE A 86 11.74 0.44 4.82
N ALA A 87 11.92 -0.87 4.96
CA ALA A 87 11.81 -1.84 3.88
C ALA A 87 10.98 -3.03 4.33
N LYS A 88 10.28 -3.68 3.40
CA LYS A 88 9.61 -4.95 3.67
C LYS A 88 10.60 -6.09 3.51
N ARG A 89 10.62 -7.05 4.43
CA ARG A 89 11.38 -8.29 4.28
C ARG A 89 10.54 -9.30 3.52
N VAL A 90 10.98 -9.64 2.30
CA VAL A 90 10.29 -10.57 1.38
C VAL A 90 11.31 -11.58 0.85
N GLY A 91 11.01 -12.87 0.96
CA GLY A 91 11.88 -13.93 0.44
C GLY A 91 13.30 -13.93 1.01
N GLY A 92 13.49 -13.43 2.23
CA GLY A 92 14.80 -13.31 2.89
C GLY A 92 15.55 -12.01 2.61
N GLY A 93 15.14 -11.21 1.61
CA GLY A 93 15.74 -9.92 1.26
C GLY A 93 14.90 -8.71 1.65
N LEU A 94 15.48 -7.52 1.58
CA LEU A 94 14.76 -6.25 1.71
C LEU A 94 14.13 -5.85 0.36
N SER A 95 12.92 -5.31 0.40
CA SER A 95 12.16 -4.85 -0.75
C SER A 95 11.45 -3.53 -0.45
N TRP A 96 11.58 -2.58 -1.38
CA TRP A 96 10.85 -1.31 -1.41
C TRP A 96 9.64 -1.34 -2.34
N ALA A 97 9.44 -2.45 -3.05
CA ALA A 97 8.37 -2.59 -4.04
C ALA A 97 7.02 -2.93 -3.39
N GLY A 98 5.94 -2.66 -4.11
CA GLY A 98 4.57 -3.00 -3.71
C GLY A 98 3.92 -1.96 -2.81
N ASP A 99 2.72 -2.27 -2.33
CA ASP A 99 1.88 -1.32 -1.57
C ASP A 99 2.51 -0.92 -0.23
N TRP A 100 2.44 0.38 0.06
CA TRP A 100 2.90 1.02 1.29
C TRP A 100 1.77 1.77 2.01
N THR A 101 0.54 1.75 1.51
CA THR A 101 -0.61 2.44 2.15
C THR A 101 -0.92 1.91 3.54
N PHE A 102 -0.56 0.66 3.84
CA PHE A 102 -0.60 0.11 5.21
C PHE A 102 0.26 0.95 6.17
N LEU A 103 1.41 1.44 5.71
CA LEU A 103 2.29 2.31 6.50
C LEU A 103 1.61 3.65 6.80
N GLY A 104 0.83 4.20 5.86
CA GLY A 104 0.01 5.39 6.09
C GLY A 104 -1.04 5.20 7.20
N VAL A 105 -1.74 4.07 7.18
CA VAL A 105 -2.73 3.72 8.21
C VAL A 105 -2.05 3.56 9.58
N LEU A 106 -0.94 2.83 9.64
CA LEU A 106 -0.20 2.60 10.87
C LEU A 106 0.46 3.87 11.41
N ALA A 107 1.01 4.71 10.51
CA ALA A 107 1.54 6.01 10.87
C ALA A 107 0.45 6.86 11.53
N LYS A 108 -0.72 7.00 10.91
CA LYS A 108 -1.85 7.75 11.46
C LYS A 108 -2.34 7.17 12.79
N LYS A 109 -2.43 5.84 12.92
CA LYS A 109 -2.81 5.15 14.16
C LYS A 109 -1.86 5.52 15.31
N HIS A 110 -0.56 5.61 15.03
CA HIS A 110 0.48 5.89 16.03
C HIS A 110 0.92 7.36 16.07
N GLY A 111 0.14 8.27 15.48
CA GLY A 111 0.37 9.71 15.55
C GLY A 111 1.61 10.19 14.79
N LEU A 112 2.03 9.47 13.76
CA LEU A 112 3.03 9.86 12.77
C LEU A 112 2.37 10.24 11.45
N ILE A 113 3.10 10.99 10.64
CA ILE A 113 2.71 11.42 9.30
C ILE A 113 3.46 10.55 8.31
N TRP A 114 2.75 10.07 7.31
CA TRP A 114 3.33 9.26 6.25
C TRP A 114 3.73 10.13 5.05
N GLY A 115 4.89 9.86 4.46
CA GLY A 115 5.40 10.60 3.30
C GLY A 115 4.55 10.43 2.04
N GLY A 116 3.71 9.39 1.98
CA GLY A 116 2.71 9.19 0.93
C GLY A 116 1.53 10.17 0.97
N ASP A 117 1.31 10.84 2.11
CA ASP A 117 0.23 11.81 2.33
C ASP A 117 0.66 13.27 2.09
N TRP A 118 1.95 13.53 1.82
CA TRP A 118 2.42 14.91 1.59
C TRP A 118 1.87 15.46 0.29
N GLY A 119 1.58 16.77 0.24
CA GLY A 119 0.94 17.41 -0.90
C GLY A 119 -0.36 18.11 -0.53
N THR A 120 -0.88 18.95 -1.42
CA THR A 120 -2.23 19.49 -1.24
C THR A 120 -3.22 18.41 -1.62
N PRO A 121 -4.25 18.14 -0.79
CA PRO A 121 -5.40 17.36 -1.23
C PRO A 121 -5.87 17.90 -2.59
N ASP A 122 -6.09 17.01 -3.55
CA ASP A 122 -6.63 17.35 -4.87
C ASP A 122 -5.71 18.21 -5.77
N GLN A 123 -4.41 18.33 -5.44
CA GLN A 123 -3.41 18.83 -6.38
C GLN A 123 -2.34 17.78 -6.68
N PRO A 124 -1.96 17.61 -7.95
CA PRO A 124 -0.87 16.71 -8.31
C PRO A 124 0.44 17.24 -7.72
N HIS A 125 1.09 16.43 -6.88
CA HIS A 125 2.47 16.64 -6.47
C HIS A 125 3.29 15.40 -6.85
N SER A 126 4.52 15.65 -7.30
CA SER A 126 5.40 14.64 -7.92
C SER A 126 6.26 13.87 -6.91
N PHE A 127 6.26 14.26 -5.65
CA PHE A 127 7.09 13.67 -4.60
C PHE A 127 6.22 12.86 -3.64
N ARG A 128 6.37 11.54 -3.64
CA ARG A 128 5.73 10.61 -2.72
C ARG A 128 6.79 9.70 -2.12
N ASP A 129 6.97 9.82 -0.83
CA ASP A 129 7.99 9.11 -0.06
C ASP A 129 7.31 7.95 0.70
N TRP A 130 7.18 6.82 0.01
CA TRP A 130 6.22 5.77 0.37
C TRP A 130 6.64 4.93 1.57
N ASP A 131 7.94 4.77 1.79
CA ASP A 131 8.50 4.04 2.92
C ASP A 131 8.83 4.95 4.11
N HIS A 132 8.47 6.23 4.04
CA HIS A 132 8.84 7.25 5.00
C HIS A 132 7.72 7.60 5.99
N VAL A 133 8.06 7.73 7.26
CA VAL A 133 7.20 8.37 8.28
C VAL A 133 7.95 9.44 9.06
N GLN A 134 7.25 10.48 9.50
CA GLN A 134 7.82 11.52 10.35
C GLN A 134 6.86 12.07 11.40
N ARG A 135 7.43 12.62 12.46
CA ARG A 135 6.70 13.13 13.63
C ARG A 135 5.98 14.45 13.38
N ILE A 136 6.50 15.30 12.50
CA ILE A 136 6.04 16.68 12.32
C ILE A 136 5.48 16.92 10.91
N ALA A 137 4.53 17.85 10.77
CA ALA A 137 4.00 18.19 9.46
C ALA A 137 5.00 19.01 8.63
N VAL A 138 4.83 19.01 7.31
CA VAL A 138 5.62 19.85 6.39
C VAL A 138 5.58 21.33 6.80
N ALA A 139 4.42 21.80 7.26
CA ALA A 139 4.22 23.18 7.70
C ALA A 139 5.09 23.60 8.90
N ASP A 140 5.59 22.65 9.71
CA ASP A 140 6.40 22.93 10.89
C ASP A 140 7.91 22.74 10.66
N GLN A 141 8.31 22.14 9.52
CA GLN A 141 9.71 21.85 9.21
C GLN A 141 10.60 23.09 9.23
N GLN A 142 10.12 24.24 8.72
CA GLN A 142 10.89 25.48 8.72
C GLN A 142 11.24 25.96 10.13
N LYS A 143 10.36 25.74 11.11
CA LYS A 143 10.59 26.11 12.51
C LYS A 143 11.62 25.18 13.17
N LEU A 144 11.53 23.88 12.88
CA LEU A 144 12.49 22.87 13.32
C LEU A 144 13.88 23.19 12.77
N PHE A 145 13.99 23.44 11.47
CA PHE A 145 15.28 23.68 10.81
C PHE A 145 15.94 25.00 11.21
N ALA A 146 15.14 25.99 11.59
CA ALA A 146 15.64 27.23 12.16
C ALA A 146 16.04 27.13 13.65
N GLY A 147 15.89 25.96 14.27
CA GLY A 147 16.13 25.75 15.70
C GLY A 147 15.16 26.51 16.61
N LYS A 148 14.03 26.96 16.07
CA LYS A 148 13.04 27.79 16.80
C LYS A 148 12.04 26.95 17.59
N TRP A 149 11.88 25.68 17.24
CA TRP A 149 10.94 24.76 17.87
C TRP A 149 11.38 23.32 17.68
N TYR A 150 11.07 22.47 18.66
CA TYR A 150 11.25 21.02 18.61
C TYR A 150 10.01 20.36 19.26
N PRO A 151 9.43 19.31 18.68
CA PRO A 151 8.26 18.64 19.25
C PRO A 151 8.60 18.08 20.62
N ASP A 152 7.64 18.12 21.55
CA ASP A 152 7.80 17.52 22.88
C ASP A 152 9.02 18.11 23.64
N SER A 153 9.27 19.42 23.49
CA SER A 153 10.37 20.17 24.14
C SER A 153 10.27 20.30 25.67
N ALA A 154 9.36 19.54 26.31
CA ALA A 154 9.47 19.18 27.71
C ALA A 154 10.23 17.85 27.83
N PRO A 155 11.29 17.76 28.64
CA PRO A 155 12.15 16.59 28.64
C PRO A 155 11.35 15.32 28.99
N PRO A 156 11.39 14.25 28.18
CA PRO A 156 10.90 12.97 28.65
C PRO A 156 11.82 12.51 29.80
N ALA A 157 11.23 12.16 30.93
CA ALA A 157 11.94 11.51 32.02
C ALA A 157 12.58 10.22 31.48
N VAL A 158 13.90 10.22 31.37
CA VAL A 158 14.68 9.08 30.88
C VAL A 158 14.62 7.97 31.92
N ALA A 159 13.95 6.87 31.61
CA ALA A 159 14.23 5.58 32.22
C ALA A 159 15.03 4.74 31.22
N PRO A 160 16.15 4.11 31.62
CA PRO A 160 17.05 3.43 30.69
C PRO A 160 16.44 2.12 30.18
N LEU A 161 16.45 1.91 28.85
CA LEU A 161 16.20 0.59 28.26
C LEU A 161 17.48 -0.24 28.36
N THR A 162 17.45 -1.31 29.16
CA THR A 162 18.46 -2.36 29.15
C THR A 162 18.13 -3.43 28.10
N ALA A 163 19.08 -3.62 27.19
CA ALA A 163 19.47 -4.79 26.39
C ALA A 163 18.51 -5.98 26.15
N ALA A 164 18.39 -6.30 24.86
CA ALA A 164 18.46 -7.61 24.19
C ALA A 164 17.50 -8.75 24.62
N ALA A 165 16.70 -9.20 23.65
CA ALA A 165 16.17 -10.57 23.65
C ALA A 165 16.29 -11.17 22.24
N THR A 166 16.95 -12.32 22.22
CA THR A 166 17.39 -13.16 21.12
C THR A 166 16.25 -13.90 20.40
N ALA A 167 16.39 -14.06 19.08
CA ALA A 167 15.60 -14.99 18.26
C ALA A 167 15.91 -16.47 18.60
N PRO A 168 14.96 -17.40 18.47
CA PRO A 168 15.26 -18.82 18.47
C PRO A 168 15.44 -19.37 17.04
N ALA A 169 16.34 -20.34 16.95
CA ALA A 169 16.81 -20.99 15.73
C ALA A 169 15.82 -22.03 15.16
N VAL A 170 15.96 -22.26 13.86
CA VAL A 170 15.25 -23.27 13.05
C VAL A 170 16.02 -24.60 13.09
N SER A 171 15.31 -25.73 13.24
CA SER A 171 15.81 -27.02 12.75
C SER A 171 14.67 -28.02 12.47
N GLY A 172 14.69 -28.64 11.30
CA GLY A 172 14.12 -29.98 11.05
C GLY A 172 12.98 -30.06 10.03
N ALA A 173 13.29 -30.56 8.84
CA ALA A 173 12.33 -31.11 7.85
C ALA A 173 12.46 -32.66 7.82
N PRO A 174 11.71 -33.43 7.01
CA PRO A 174 10.35 -33.26 6.48
C PRO A 174 9.46 -34.50 6.78
N ASN A 175 8.13 -34.41 6.61
CA ASN A 175 7.40 -35.56 6.07
C ASN A 175 6.10 -35.16 5.36
N ALA A 176 5.90 -35.76 4.20
CA ALA A 176 4.74 -35.59 3.35
C ALA A 176 3.61 -36.52 3.80
N ALA A 177 2.43 -35.96 4.02
CA ALA A 177 1.15 -36.67 3.96
C ALA A 177 0.12 -35.71 3.38
N ALA A 178 -0.57 -36.15 2.33
CA ALA A 178 -1.64 -35.40 1.69
C ALA A 178 -2.78 -35.17 2.68
N SER A 179 -3.11 -33.89 2.95
CA SER A 179 -4.25 -33.50 3.78
C SER A 179 -5.53 -33.39 2.94
N PRO A 180 -6.70 -33.74 3.50
CA PRO A 180 -7.99 -33.61 2.83
C PRO A 180 -8.30 -32.13 2.57
N ALA A 181 -9.04 -31.86 1.49
CA ALA A 181 -9.41 -30.51 1.06
C ALA A 181 -9.97 -29.70 2.23
N ALA A 182 -9.22 -28.68 2.65
CA ALA A 182 -9.59 -27.78 3.72
C ALA A 182 -10.93 -27.10 3.37
N SER A 183 -11.86 -27.04 4.33
CA SER A 183 -13.01 -26.16 4.23
C SER A 183 -12.54 -24.75 3.89
N PRO A 184 -13.23 -24.01 3.00
CA PRO A 184 -12.80 -22.68 2.63
C PRO A 184 -12.68 -21.81 3.89
N PRO A 185 -11.62 -20.99 3.99
CA PRO A 185 -11.43 -20.12 5.15
C PRO A 185 -12.65 -19.24 5.36
N ALA A 186 -12.97 -18.96 6.63
CA ALA A 186 -14.08 -18.08 6.97
C ALA A 186 -13.88 -16.70 6.32
N LEU A 187 -14.91 -16.21 5.63
CA LEU A 187 -14.87 -14.91 4.98
C LEU A 187 -14.74 -13.79 6.01
N THR A 188 -13.93 -12.78 5.70
CA THR A 188 -13.94 -11.53 6.46
C THR A 188 -15.30 -10.83 6.33
N PRO A 189 -15.65 -9.89 7.22
CA PRO A 189 -16.86 -9.08 7.06
C PRO A 189 -16.92 -8.34 5.71
N ALA A 190 -15.78 -7.82 5.24
CA ALA A 190 -15.70 -7.13 3.95
C ALA A 190 -15.94 -8.08 2.76
N GLN A 191 -15.34 -9.28 2.81
CA GLN A 191 -15.55 -10.32 1.79
C GLN A 191 -17.00 -10.81 1.80
N SER A 192 -17.59 -11.02 2.97
CA SER A 192 -18.99 -11.43 3.13
C SER A 192 -19.95 -10.37 2.57
N ALA A 193 -19.69 -9.09 2.87
CA ALA A 193 -20.49 -7.98 2.34
C ALA A 193 -20.37 -7.86 0.81
N CYS A 194 -19.16 -8.00 0.26
CA CYS A 194 -18.94 -7.99 -1.18
C CYS A 194 -19.63 -9.17 -1.87
N LEU A 195 -19.52 -10.38 -1.32
CA LEU A 195 -20.21 -11.56 -1.84
C LEU A 195 -21.73 -11.35 -1.86
N ALA A 196 -22.32 -10.81 -0.78
CA ALA A 196 -23.75 -10.52 -0.74
C ALA A 196 -24.18 -9.46 -1.78
N ILE A 197 -23.35 -8.44 -2.02
CA ILE A 197 -23.57 -7.44 -3.07
C ILE A 197 -23.51 -8.08 -4.45
N VAL A 198 -22.47 -8.88 -4.72
CA VAL A 198 -22.27 -9.58 -6.00
C VAL A 198 -23.44 -10.52 -6.29
N ASP A 199 -23.87 -11.32 -5.31
CA ASP A 199 -25.00 -12.24 -5.44
C ASP A 199 -26.29 -11.50 -5.79
N ARG A 200 -26.58 -10.42 -5.07
CA ARG A 200 -27.76 -9.58 -5.34
C ARG A 200 -27.71 -9.01 -6.75
N LEU A 201 -26.62 -8.35 -7.13
CA LEU A 201 -26.47 -7.73 -8.45
C LEU A 201 -26.54 -8.75 -9.58
N ASN A 202 -25.86 -9.89 -9.43
CA ASN A 202 -25.84 -10.95 -10.44
C ASN A 202 -27.25 -11.50 -10.69
N ALA A 203 -28.02 -11.72 -9.62
CA ALA A 203 -29.40 -12.19 -9.72
C ALA A 203 -30.34 -11.14 -10.34
N THR A 204 -30.23 -9.87 -9.94
CA THR A 204 -31.21 -8.84 -10.35
C THR A 204 -30.89 -8.16 -11.68
N GLU A 205 -29.62 -8.09 -12.08
CA GLU A 205 -29.20 -7.27 -13.23
C GLU A 205 -28.46 -8.05 -14.31
N PHE A 206 -27.89 -9.22 -13.99
CA PHE A 206 -27.07 -10.01 -14.92
C PHE A 206 -27.57 -11.43 -15.15
N SER A 207 -28.81 -11.73 -14.76
CA SER A 207 -29.45 -13.04 -14.99
C SER A 207 -28.61 -14.24 -14.50
N ASN A 208 -27.89 -14.06 -13.38
CA ASN A 208 -26.95 -15.03 -12.82
C ASN A 208 -25.82 -15.48 -13.78
N TRP A 209 -25.47 -14.64 -14.75
CA TRP A 209 -24.46 -14.98 -15.74
C TRP A 209 -23.04 -15.11 -15.15
N PHE A 210 -22.73 -14.34 -14.11
CA PHE A 210 -21.40 -14.37 -13.50
C PHE A 210 -21.20 -15.56 -12.57
N ARG A 211 -20.00 -16.14 -12.63
CA ARG A 211 -19.45 -16.93 -11.52
C ARG A 211 -18.95 -16.00 -10.42
N ARG A 212 -19.29 -16.29 -9.16
CA ARG A 212 -18.80 -15.52 -7.99
C ARG A 212 -17.28 -15.44 -7.98
N SER A 213 -16.62 -16.55 -8.29
CA SER A 213 -15.17 -16.65 -8.33
C SER A 213 -14.50 -15.63 -9.25
N SER A 214 -15.11 -15.32 -10.40
CA SER A 214 -14.56 -14.35 -11.35
C SER A 214 -14.70 -12.90 -10.84
N VAL A 215 -15.85 -12.57 -10.22
CA VAL A 215 -16.09 -11.21 -9.72
C VAL A 215 -15.28 -10.95 -8.45
N LEU A 216 -15.24 -11.92 -7.52
CA LEU A 216 -14.46 -11.81 -6.28
C LEU A 216 -12.96 -11.82 -6.53
N ALA A 217 -12.47 -12.56 -7.53
CA ALA A 217 -11.08 -12.47 -7.97
C ALA A 217 -10.73 -11.06 -8.45
N THR A 218 -11.61 -10.46 -9.25
CA THR A 218 -11.43 -9.07 -9.73
C THR A 218 -11.43 -8.09 -8.56
N ILE A 219 -12.41 -8.15 -7.66
CA ILE A 219 -12.47 -7.29 -6.47
C ILE A 219 -11.22 -7.47 -5.58
N GLN A 220 -10.74 -8.70 -5.41
CA GLN A 220 -9.53 -8.97 -4.64
C GLN A 220 -8.30 -8.33 -5.28
N VAL A 221 -8.09 -8.52 -6.58
CA VAL A 221 -6.91 -8.00 -7.29
C VAL A 221 -6.94 -6.48 -7.36
N GLU A 222 -8.10 -5.89 -7.64
CA GLU A 222 -8.22 -4.45 -7.85
C GLU A 222 -8.23 -3.64 -6.57
N SER A 223 -8.85 -4.13 -5.50
CA SER A 223 -9.04 -3.33 -4.28
C SER A 223 -8.73 -4.05 -2.98
N ALA A 224 -8.52 -5.37 -3.01
CA ALA A 224 -8.53 -6.23 -1.83
C ALA A 224 -9.81 -6.05 -0.98
N PHE A 225 -10.97 -5.95 -1.66
CA PHE A 225 -12.29 -5.73 -1.04
C PHE A 225 -12.45 -4.36 -0.34
N ARG A 226 -11.60 -3.37 -0.66
CA ARG A 226 -11.70 -2.00 -0.11
C ARG A 226 -12.60 -1.15 -1.01
N ALA A 227 -13.80 -0.85 -0.55
CA ALA A 227 -14.75 -0.04 -1.31
C ALA A 227 -14.31 1.41 -1.53
N GLN A 228 -13.37 1.92 -0.72
CA GLN A 228 -12.82 3.27 -0.85
C GLN A 228 -11.49 3.29 -1.62
N ALA A 229 -11.12 2.20 -2.30
CA ALA A 229 -9.90 2.16 -3.09
C ALA A 229 -9.95 3.16 -4.25
N TYR A 230 -8.87 3.91 -4.42
CA TYR A 230 -8.69 4.86 -5.52
C TYR A 230 -7.28 4.72 -6.08
N ARG A 231 -7.15 4.74 -7.40
CA ARG A 231 -5.88 4.75 -8.12
C ARG A 231 -5.98 5.80 -9.21
N TYR A 232 -5.11 6.79 -9.18
CA TYR A 232 -4.98 7.72 -10.30
C TYR A 232 -4.17 7.04 -11.41
N GLU A 233 -4.61 7.16 -12.66
CA GLU A 233 -3.96 6.63 -13.86
C GLU A 233 -3.33 7.78 -14.64
N PRO A 234 -2.05 8.13 -14.40
CA PRO A 234 -1.43 9.32 -15.00
C PRO A 234 -1.36 9.24 -16.53
N ALA A 235 -1.28 8.03 -17.08
CA ALA A 235 -1.28 7.80 -18.52
C ALA A 235 -2.62 8.18 -19.17
N LEU A 236 -3.72 8.17 -18.40
CA LEU A 236 -5.08 8.47 -18.86
C LEU A 236 -5.59 9.83 -18.35
N GLY A 237 -4.93 10.40 -17.34
CA GLY A 237 -5.33 11.67 -16.74
C GLY A 237 -6.59 11.57 -15.89
N GLU A 238 -7.00 10.37 -15.49
CA GLU A 238 -8.21 10.12 -14.71
C GLU A 238 -7.99 9.09 -13.59
N GLY A 239 -8.97 8.89 -12.72
CA GLY A 239 -8.90 7.92 -11.63
C GLY A 239 -9.76 6.69 -11.87
N SER A 240 -9.37 5.57 -11.26
CA SER A 240 -10.17 4.37 -11.05
C SER A 240 -10.62 4.27 -9.60
N TYR A 241 -11.88 3.87 -9.41
CA TYR A 241 -12.59 4.00 -8.14
C TYR A 241 -13.21 2.68 -7.66
N GLY A 242 -13.26 2.52 -6.35
CA GLY A 242 -14.10 1.54 -5.69
C GLY A 242 -13.59 0.10 -5.75
N LEU A 243 -14.48 -0.83 -5.40
CA LEU A 243 -14.18 -2.26 -5.26
C LEU A 243 -13.52 -2.89 -6.48
N MET A 244 -13.84 -2.40 -7.68
CA MET A 244 -13.37 -2.97 -8.93
C MET A 244 -12.54 -1.98 -9.76
N GLN A 245 -12.09 -0.87 -9.16
CA GLN A 245 -11.23 0.12 -9.82
C GLN A 245 -11.77 0.53 -11.21
N VAL A 246 -13.03 0.99 -11.24
CA VAL A 246 -13.64 1.45 -12.49
C VAL A 246 -13.21 2.89 -12.76
N LEU A 247 -12.71 3.18 -13.96
CA LEU A 247 -12.38 4.53 -14.39
C LEU A 247 -13.60 5.45 -14.40
N ALA A 248 -13.44 6.71 -14.02
CA ALA A 248 -14.53 7.70 -14.04
C ALA A 248 -15.19 7.82 -15.43
N SER A 249 -14.39 7.90 -16.49
CA SER A 249 -14.86 7.98 -17.87
C SER A 249 -15.64 6.72 -18.27
N THR A 250 -15.18 5.55 -17.83
CA THR A 250 -15.82 4.27 -18.11
C THR A 250 -17.18 4.17 -17.42
N ALA A 251 -17.27 4.52 -16.14
CA ALA A 251 -18.54 4.54 -15.43
C ALA A 251 -19.54 5.52 -16.03
N ALA A 252 -19.08 6.71 -16.44
CA ALA A 252 -19.90 7.69 -17.14
C ALA A 252 -20.41 7.16 -18.49
N GLY A 253 -19.54 6.52 -19.29
CA GLY A 253 -19.92 5.88 -20.56
C GLY A 253 -20.94 4.74 -20.40
N LEU A 254 -20.94 4.09 -19.24
CA LEU A 254 -21.92 3.08 -18.84
C LEU A 254 -23.22 3.67 -18.24
N GLY A 255 -23.31 5.00 -18.14
CA GLY A 255 -24.51 5.71 -17.69
C GLY A 255 -24.52 6.10 -16.21
N LEU A 256 -23.36 6.11 -15.52
CA LEU A 256 -23.29 6.75 -14.19
C LEU A 256 -23.51 8.26 -14.33
N SER A 257 -24.49 8.77 -13.59
CA SER A 257 -24.76 10.20 -13.49
C SER A 257 -24.19 10.80 -12.21
N GLY A 258 -23.69 12.03 -12.29
CA GLY A 258 -23.07 12.74 -11.16
C GLY A 258 -21.61 12.37 -10.95
N GLU A 259 -21.10 12.66 -9.74
CA GLU A 259 -19.67 12.57 -9.45
C GLU A 259 -19.13 11.12 -9.40
N PRO A 260 -17.87 10.88 -9.80
CA PRO A 260 -17.23 9.56 -9.76
C PRO A 260 -17.16 8.95 -8.36
N ASP A 261 -17.18 9.75 -7.28
CA ASP A 261 -17.15 9.32 -5.89
C ASP A 261 -18.29 8.35 -5.54
N ARG A 262 -19.38 8.34 -6.32
CA ARG A 262 -20.45 7.35 -6.19
C ARG A 262 -19.95 5.91 -6.37
N LEU A 263 -18.83 5.70 -7.06
CA LEU A 263 -18.20 4.39 -7.22
C LEU A 263 -17.56 3.88 -5.92
N PHE A 264 -17.39 4.74 -4.91
CA PHE A 264 -16.97 4.32 -3.58
C PHE A 264 -18.08 3.65 -2.76
N ASP A 265 -19.36 3.82 -3.17
CA ASP A 265 -20.44 2.97 -2.67
C ASP A 265 -20.20 1.52 -3.15
N PRO A 266 -20.04 0.54 -2.25
CA PRO A 266 -19.72 -0.84 -2.61
C PRO A 266 -20.67 -1.43 -3.67
N ALA A 267 -21.96 -1.15 -3.58
CA ALA A 267 -22.96 -1.67 -4.51
C ALA A 267 -22.83 -1.02 -5.90
N THR A 268 -22.65 0.30 -5.94
CA THR A 268 -22.46 1.04 -7.18
C THR A 268 -21.15 0.65 -7.86
N GLY A 269 -20.02 0.64 -7.14
CA GLY A 269 -18.72 0.26 -7.68
C GLY A 269 -18.71 -1.17 -8.25
N ALA A 270 -19.28 -2.14 -7.51
CA ALA A 270 -19.40 -3.52 -8.00
C ALA A 270 -20.30 -3.63 -9.24
N ARG A 271 -21.42 -2.91 -9.28
CA ARG A 271 -22.35 -2.90 -10.43
C ARG A 271 -21.64 -2.47 -11.71
N TYR A 272 -20.95 -1.33 -11.69
CA TYR A 272 -20.25 -0.81 -12.87
C TYR A 272 -19.05 -1.69 -13.24
N GLY A 273 -18.31 -2.24 -12.27
CA GLY A 273 -17.22 -3.18 -12.56
C GLY A 273 -17.72 -4.47 -13.22
N MET A 274 -18.87 -4.99 -12.78
CA MET A 274 -19.54 -6.13 -13.42
C MET A 274 -20.07 -5.80 -14.83
N MET A 275 -20.55 -4.57 -15.07
CA MET A 275 -20.90 -4.12 -16.42
C MET A 275 -19.67 -4.11 -17.35
N VAL A 276 -18.52 -3.62 -16.88
CA VAL A 276 -17.25 -3.64 -17.64
C VAL A 276 -16.84 -5.08 -17.97
N LEU A 277 -16.88 -5.99 -16.99
CA LEU A 277 -16.61 -7.41 -17.21
C LEU A 277 -17.55 -8.01 -18.28
N ARG A 278 -18.87 -7.74 -18.18
CA ARG A 278 -19.86 -8.27 -19.14
C ARG A 278 -19.60 -7.76 -20.57
N GLN A 279 -19.42 -6.45 -20.72
CA GLN A 279 -19.15 -5.85 -22.03
C GLN A 279 -17.83 -6.34 -22.62
N GLY A 280 -16.81 -6.51 -21.78
CA GLY A 280 -15.53 -7.06 -22.18
C GLY A 280 -15.62 -8.48 -22.72
N TRP A 281 -16.43 -9.34 -22.08
CA TRP A 281 -16.68 -10.69 -22.58
C TRP A 281 -17.33 -10.64 -23.97
N ASP A 282 -18.41 -9.88 -24.11
CA ASP A 282 -19.15 -9.78 -25.37
C ASP A 282 -18.30 -9.13 -26.49
N LEU A 283 -17.38 -8.23 -26.15
CA LEU A 283 -16.44 -7.62 -27.11
C LEU A 283 -15.44 -8.66 -27.61
N LEU A 284 -14.77 -9.37 -26.71
CA LEU A 284 -13.78 -10.38 -27.10
C LEU A 284 -14.42 -11.55 -27.84
N ASP A 285 -15.62 -11.99 -27.43
CA ASP A 285 -16.36 -13.06 -28.12
C ASP A 285 -16.62 -12.72 -29.58
N ARG A 286 -17.07 -11.48 -29.84
CA ARG A 286 -17.25 -10.95 -31.20
C ARG A 286 -15.93 -10.82 -31.95
N ALA A 287 -14.89 -10.27 -31.31
CA ALA A 287 -13.61 -10.01 -31.95
C ALA A 287 -12.88 -11.31 -32.35
N PHE A 288 -12.96 -12.35 -31.51
CA PHE A 288 -12.32 -13.64 -31.75
C PHE A 288 -13.21 -14.62 -32.54
N GLY A 289 -14.51 -14.35 -32.66
CA GLY A 289 -15.47 -15.29 -33.22
C GLY A 289 -15.64 -16.56 -32.36
N ARG A 290 -15.25 -16.48 -31.09
CA ARG A 290 -15.34 -17.54 -30.08
C ARG A 290 -15.33 -16.95 -28.67
N PRO A 291 -15.86 -17.65 -27.67
CA PRO A 291 -15.78 -17.19 -26.29
C PRO A 291 -14.31 -16.96 -25.86
N PRO A 292 -14.02 -15.86 -25.15
CA PRO A 292 -12.68 -15.64 -24.61
C PRO A 292 -12.34 -16.68 -23.54
N THR A 293 -11.04 -16.94 -23.39
CA THR A 293 -10.49 -17.66 -22.22
C THR A 293 -10.54 -16.78 -20.98
N TRP A 294 -10.34 -17.37 -19.80
CA TRP A 294 -10.30 -16.60 -18.55
C TRP A 294 -9.12 -15.63 -18.52
N GLU A 295 -7.99 -16.04 -19.08
CA GLU A 295 -6.77 -15.26 -19.21
C GLU A 295 -6.95 -14.05 -20.14
N GLU A 296 -7.57 -14.24 -21.31
CA GLU A 296 -7.91 -13.15 -22.23
C GLU A 296 -8.89 -12.16 -21.57
N TRP A 297 -9.88 -12.68 -20.86
CA TRP A 297 -10.91 -11.86 -20.24
C TRP A 297 -10.35 -11.04 -19.05
N CYS A 298 -9.57 -11.64 -18.16
CA CYS A 298 -9.00 -10.90 -17.03
C CYS A 298 -7.88 -9.94 -17.47
N ALA A 299 -7.06 -10.32 -18.46
CA ALA A 299 -6.09 -9.39 -19.05
C ALA A 299 -6.78 -8.15 -19.62
N GLY A 300 -7.98 -8.31 -20.19
CA GLY A 300 -8.75 -7.20 -20.76
C GLY A 300 -9.29 -6.24 -19.71
N TYR A 301 -9.45 -6.69 -18.47
CA TYR A 301 -9.81 -5.82 -17.36
C TYR A 301 -8.66 -4.89 -16.96
N ASN A 302 -7.42 -5.38 -16.96
CA ASN A 302 -6.21 -4.61 -16.61
C ASN A 302 -5.72 -3.72 -17.76
N GLU A 303 -5.61 -4.29 -18.96
CA GLU A 303 -4.98 -3.67 -20.14
C GLU A 303 -5.97 -2.93 -21.04
N GLY A 304 -7.28 -3.17 -20.83
CA GLY A 304 -8.35 -2.83 -21.76
C GLY A 304 -8.58 -3.92 -22.82
N TYR A 305 -9.85 -4.24 -23.06
CA TYR A 305 -10.24 -5.34 -23.97
C TYR A 305 -9.78 -5.16 -25.41
N GLY A 306 -9.72 -3.92 -25.93
CA GLY A 306 -9.17 -3.64 -27.27
C GLY A 306 -7.64 -3.76 -27.35
N ALA A 307 -6.93 -3.80 -26.21
CA ALA A 307 -5.50 -4.12 -26.20
C ALA A 307 -5.27 -5.64 -26.28
N VAL A 308 -6.10 -6.42 -25.60
CA VAL A 308 -6.08 -7.89 -25.66
C VAL A 308 -6.47 -8.40 -27.04
N GLU A 309 -7.46 -7.79 -27.69
CA GLU A 309 -7.79 -8.07 -29.09
C GLU A 309 -6.55 -7.96 -30.01
N ARG A 310 -5.64 -7.02 -29.70
CA ARG A 310 -4.38 -6.80 -30.44
C ARG A 310 -3.20 -7.62 -29.90
N GLY A 311 -3.46 -8.61 -29.05
CA GLY A 311 -2.47 -9.54 -28.52
C GLY A 311 -1.65 -9.04 -27.32
N ARG A 312 -2.06 -7.96 -26.65
CA ARG A 312 -1.43 -7.57 -25.36
C ARG A 312 -2.01 -8.37 -24.21
N SER A 313 -1.14 -8.78 -23.29
CA SER A 313 -1.52 -9.41 -22.02
C SER A 313 -0.37 -9.22 -21.04
N ASP A 314 -0.67 -8.82 -19.82
CA ASP A 314 0.28 -8.86 -18.70
C ASP A 314 0.23 -10.25 -18.02
N PRO A 315 1.24 -11.11 -18.22
CA PRO A 315 1.24 -12.45 -17.63
C PRO A 315 1.29 -12.44 -16.10
N ALA A 316 1.85 -11.39 -15.49
CA ALA A 316 1.92 -11.27 -14.04
C ALA A 316 0.53 -10.99 -13.45
N TYR A 317 -0.20 -10.03 -14.01
CA TYR A 317 -1.59 -9.77 -13.63
C TYR A 317 -2.46 -11.02 -13.82
N VAL A 318 -2.37 -11.67 -14.98
CA VAL A 318 -3.15 -12.88 -15.29
C VAL A 318 -2.86 -13.99 -14.28
N ALA A 319 -1.60 -14.23 -13.93
CA ALA A 319 -1.23 -15.27 -12.97
C ALA A 319 -1.84 -15.01 -11.58
N VAL A 320 -1.79 -13.75 -11.11
CA VAL A 320 -2.37 -13.34 -9.82
C VAL A 320 -3.88 -13.51 -9.84
N TRP A 321 -4.55 -13.03 -10.89
CA TRP A 321 -6.00 -13.13 -11.02
C TRP A 321 -6.47 -14.59 -11.12
N MET A 322 -5.77 -15.44 -11.88
CA MET A 322 -6.09 -16.87 -11.99
C MET A 322 -5.91 -17.61 -10.67
N ALA A 323 -4.91 -17.24 -9.86
CA ALA A 323 -4.74 -17.77 -8.51
C ALA A 323 -5.90 -17.33 -7.60
N ALA A 324 -6.28 -16.06 -7.63
CA ALA A 324 -7.43 -15.55 -6.88
C ALA A 324 -8.72 -16.26 -7.30
N ARG A 325 -8.98 -16.43 -8.60
CA ARG A 325 -10.17 -17.14 -9.09
C ARG A 325 -10.24 -18.59 -8.61
N ARG A 326 -9.11 -19.31 -8.60
CA ARG A 326 -9.06 -20.67 -8.02
C ARG A 326 -9.39 -20.67 -6.53
N HIS A 327 -8.90 -19.68 -5.79
CA HIS A 327 -9.23 -19.53 -4.36
C HIS A 327 -10.74 -19.34 -4.16
N TRP A 328 -11.38 -18.50 -4.96
CA TRP A 328 -12.81 -18.22 -4.85
C TRP A 328 -13.74 -19.26 -5.48
N ALA A 329 -13.20 -20.26 -6.19
CA ALA A 329 -14.00 -21.30 -6.84
C ALA A 329 -14.84 -22.14 -5.86
N ALA A 330 -14.45 -22.20 -4.58
CA ALA A 330 -15.22 -22.87 -3.53
C ALA A 330 -16.57 -22.18 -3.22
N PHE A 331 -16.78 -20.97 -3.73
CA PHE A 331 -17.98 -20.17 -3.50
C PHE A 331 -18.91 -20.11 -4.73
N ASP A 332 -18.55 -20.70 -5.87
CA ASP A 332 -19.38 -20.70 -7.09
C ASP A 332 -20.75 -21.36 -6.87
#